data_AF-A0A202BI23-F1
#
_entry.id   AF-A0A202BI23-F1
#
_cell.length_a   1.000
_cell.length_b   1.000
_cell.length_c   1.000
_cell.angle_alpha   90.00
_cell.angle_beta   90.00
_cell.angle_gamma   90.00
#
_symmetry.space_group_name_H-M   'P 1'
#
loop_
_entity.id
_entity.type
_entity.pdbx_description
1 polymer ?
#
loop_
_entity_poly.entity_id
_entity_poly.type
_entity_poly.pdbx_seq_one_letter_code
_entity_poly.pdbx_strand_id
1 'polypeptide(L)' 'MTDDYKRLKPHDLVINPEIQIVDQGYTLKINDVLVDRSQIIIITEQSNPEGSLIPIVYPEAERIHVTDEKGNSVASMAV' A
#
# COMPACT_ATOMS: atom_id res chain seq x y z
N MET A 1 0.63 -21.12 4.23
CA MET A 1 -0.60 -20.57 4.82
C MET A 1 -0.72 -19.15 4.32
N THR A 2 -1.35 -18.90 3.16
CA THR A 2 -1.21 -17.56 2.54
C THR A 2 -2.30 -17.20 1.52
N ASP A 3 -3.52 -17.73 1.68
CA ASP A 3 -4.68 -17.28 0.87
C ASP A 3 -5.92 -16.93 1.71
N ASP A 4 -5.82 -16.96 3.04
CA ASP A 4 -6.97 -16.74 3.93
C ASP A 4 -7.46 -15.27 3.93
N TYR A 5 -6.62 -14.30 3.55
CA TYR A 5 -7.03 -12.90 3.41
C TYR A 5 -8.07 -12.70 2.27
N LYS A 6 -8.09 -13.58 1.25
CA LYS A 6 -9.10 -13.53 0.18
C LYS A 6 -10.48 -14.02 0.64
N ARG A 7 -10.54 -14.72 1.78
CA ARG A 7 -11.78 -15.33 2.33
C ARG A 7 -12.40 -14.50 3.45
N LEU A 8 -11.65 -13.60 4.03
CA LEU A 8 -12.18 -12.60 4.93
C LEU A 8 -12.91 -11.55 4.09
N LYS A 9 -14.23 -11.61 4.01
CA LYS A 9 -15.02 -10.39 3.82
C LYS A 9 -15.11 -9.73 5.20
N PRO A 10 -14.35 -8.67 5.50
CA PRO A 10 -14.54 -7.94 6.75
C PRO A 10 -15.77 -7.05 6.56
N HIS A 11 -16.66 -7.04 7.54
CA HIS A 11 -17.82 -6.16 7.57
C HIS A 11 -17.47 -4.68 7.74
N ASP A 12 -16.19 -4.30 7.76
CA ASP A 12 -15.74 -2.93 7.94
C ASP A 12 -14.79 -2.55 6.79
N LEU A 13 -15.34 -1.73 5.89
CA LEU A 13 -14.72 -0.89 4.85
C LEU A 13 -13.55 -1.45 4.01
N VAL A 14 -13.92 -2.07 2.89
CA VAL A 14 -13.12 -2.10 1.66
C VAL A 14 -13.39 -0.79 0.91
N ILE A 15 -12.40 0.08 0.81
CA ILE A 15 -12.44 1.19 -0.15
C ILE A 15 -11.45 0.80 -1.24
N ASN A 16 -11.95 0.54 -2.45
CA ASN A 16 -11.13 0.62 -3.65
C ASN A 16 -10.96 2.12 -3.93
N PRO A 17 -9.82 2.73 -3.58
CA PRO A 17 -9.71 4.17 -3.65
C PRO A 17 -9.35 4.62 -5.08
N GLU A 18 -9.00 3.69 -5.98
CA GLU A 18 -8.49 3.92 -7.33
C GLU A 18 -7.54 5.12 -7.42
N ILE A 19 -6.64 5.25 -6.44
CA ILE A 19 -5.71 6.38 -6.39
C ILE A 19 -4.58 6.10 -7.36
N GLN A 20 -4.37 7.01 -8.30
CA GLN A 20 -3.19 7.05 -9.15
C GLN A 20 -2.46 8.37 -8.94
N ILE A 21 -1.21 8.27 -8.49
CA ILE A 21 -0.29 9.39 -8.37
C ILE A 21 0.70 9.28 -9.53
N VAL A 22 0.95 10.40 -10.20
CA VAL A 22 1.95 10.51 -11.27
C VAL A 22 2.91 11.61 -10.92
N ASP A 23 4.20 11.29 -10.86
CA ASP A 23 5.28 12.26 -10.66
C ASP A 23 6.45 11.92 -11.57
N GLN A 24 6.88 12.88 -12.40
CA GLN A 24 8.00 12.72 -13.34
C GLN A 24 7.93 11.45 -14.22
N GLY A 25 6.72 10.98 -14.56
CA GLY A 25 6.48 9.75 -15.32
C GLY A 25 6.45 8.47 -14.49
N TYR A 26 6.86 8.52 -13.22
CA TYR A 26 6.62 7.44 -12.28
C TYR A 26 5.14 7.40 -11.91
N THR A 27 4.60 6.19 -11.73
CA THR A 27 3.23 6.01 -11.25
C THR A 27 3.22 5.20 -9.96
N LEU A 28 2.37 5.60 -9.03
CA LEU A 28 1.93 4.78 -7.90
C LEU A 28 0.42 4.61 -8.02
N LYS A 29 -0.03 3.36 -8.11
CA LYS A 29 -1.45 3.00 -8.03
C LYS A 29 -1.71 2.33 -6.69
N ILE A 30 -2.76 2.78 -6.00
CA ILE A 30 -3.32 2.09 -4.83
C ILE A 30 -4.62 1.47 -5.29
N ASN A 31 -4.59 0.15 -5.50
CA ASN A 31 -5.71 -0.61 -6.03
C ASN A 31 -6.74 -0.90 -4.93
N ASP A 32 -6.28 -1.25 -3.73
CA ASP A 32 -7.17 -1.57 -2.61
C ASP A 32 -6.57 -1.13 -1.29
N VAL A 33 -7.44 -0.65 -0.39
CA VAL A 33 -7.12 -0.42 1.02
C VAL A 33 -8.15 -1.16 1.87
N LEU A 34 -7.65 -2.03 2.75
CA LEU A 34 -8.44 -2.74 3.73
C LEU A 34 -7.93 -2.35 5.11
N VAL A 35 -8.84 -1.89 5.97
CA VAL A 35 -8.54 -1.55 7.36
C VAL A 35 -9.47 -2.35 8.25
N ASP A 36 -8.92 -3.18 9.12
CA ASP A 36 -9.67 -3.84 10.19
C ASP A 36 -9.09 -3.49 11.57
N ARG A 37 -9.62 -4.09 12.63
CA ARG A 37 -9.20 -3.80 14.02
C ARG A 37 -7.75 -4.19 14.34
N SER A 38 -7.09 -4.93 13.46
CA SER A 38 -5.79 -5.56 13.71
C SER A 38 -4.72 -5.24 12.66
N GLN A 39 -5.11 -4.83 11.46
CA GLN A 39 -4.18 -4.62 10.36
C GLN A 39 -4.69 -3.61 9.33
N ILE A 40 -3.74 -3.02 8.62
CA ILE A 40 -3.95 -2.22 7.41
C ILE A 40 -3.28 -2.98 6.27
N ILE A 41 -4.03 -3.31 5.22
CA ILE A 41 -3.52 -3.91 4.00
C ILE A 41 -3.68 -2.90 2.86
N ILE A 42 -2.58 -2.61 2.17
CA ILE A 42 -2.55 -1.72 1.01
C ILE A 42 -2.00 -2.51 -0.18
N ILE A 43 -2.77 -2.59 -1.26
CA ILE A 43 -2.34 -3.22 -2.51
C ILE A 43 -1.91 -2.12 -3.47
N THR A 44 -0.63 -2.10 -3.83
CA THR A 44 -0.06 -1.05 -4.68
C THR A 44 0.72 -1.60 -5.86
N GLU A 45 0.71 -0.86 -6.96
CA GLU A 45 1.60 -1.05 -8.10
C GLU A 45 2.43 0.21 -8.34
N GLN A 46 3.71 0.04 -8.62
CA GLN A 46 4.58 1.15 -9.01
C GLN A 46 5.17 0.89 -10.39
N SER A 47 5.18 1.91 -11.25
CA SER A 47 5.85 1.84 -12.55
C SER A 47 6.83 3.00 -12.74
N ASN A 48 7.86 2.76 -13.55
CA ASN A 48 8.79 3.79 -14.00
C ASN A 48 8.21 4.57 -15.22
N PRO A 49 8.90 5.63 -15.70
CA PRO A 49 8.47 6.39 -16.89
C PRO A 49 8.36 5.59 -18.19
N GLU A 50 9.01 4.44 -18.26
CA GLU A 50 8.94 3.52 -19.40
C GLU A 50 7.72 2.57 -19.30
N GLY A 51 6.92 2.68 -18.24
CA GLY A 51 5.77 1.81 -17.97
C GLY A 51 6.14 0.44 -17.41
N SER A 52 7.42 0.18 -17.14
CA SER A 52 7.87 -1.06 -16.51
C SER A 52 7.54 -1.04 -15.01
N LEU A 53 7.02 -2.15 -14.50
CA LEU A 53 6.79 -2.31 -13.07
C LEU A 53 8.12 -2.24 -12.31
N ILE A 54 8.15 -1.44 -11.26
CA ILE A 54 9.31 -1.33 -10.38
C ILE A 54 9.25 -2.53 -9.42
N PRO A 55 10.30 -3.36 -9.34
CA PRO A 55 10.34 -4.49 -8.42
C PRO A 55 10.23 -4.01 -6.97
N ILE A 56 9.78 -4.92 -6.09
CA ILE A 56 9.49 -4.67 -4.67
C ILE A 56 10.52 -3.73 -4.05
N VAL A 57 10.05 -2.57 -3.58
CA VAL A 57 10.85 -1.70 -2.74
C VAL A 57 11.07 -2.44 -1.43
N TYR A 58 12.30 -2.93 -1.21
CA TYR A 58 12.61 -3.68 0.00
C TYR A 58 12.37 -2.79 1.25
N PRO A 59 11.70 -3.34 2.29
CA PRO A 59 11.39 -2.65 3.54
C PRO A 59 12.58 -1.93 4.19
N GLU A 60 13.75 -2.55 4.09
CA GLU A 60 14.98 -2.12 4.77
C GLU A 60 15.57 -0.82 4.21
N ALA A 61 14.98 -0.27 3.15
CA ALA A 61 15.52 0.92 2.52
C ALA A 61 15.02 2.25 3.11
N GLU A 62 14.20 2.25 4.17
CA GLU A 62 13.57 3.47 4.73
C GLU A 62 12.75 4.25 3.68
N ARG A 63 12.27 3.59 2.63
CA ARG A 63 11.63 4.25 1.48
C ARG A 63 10.12 4.43 1.61
N ILE A 64 9.50 3.80 2.60
CA ILE A 64 8.06 3.90 2.85
C ILE A 64 7.85 4.49 4.24
N HIS A 65 7.30 5.71 4.26
CA HIS A 65 6.90 6.40 5.47
C HIS A 65 5.38 6.50 5.53
N VAL A 66 4.79 6.02 6.61
CA VAL A 66 3.36 6.14 6.86
C VAL A 66 3.18 6.97 8.12
N THR A 67 2.77 8.22 7.95
CA THR A 67 2.60 9.19 9.05
C THR A 67 1.18 9.74 9.09
N ASP A 68 0.75 10.24 10.24
CA ASP A 68 -0.39 11.15 10.35
C ASP A 68 -0.04 12.54 9.76
N GLU A 69 -1.02 13.44 9.69
CA GLU A 69 -0.84 14.82 9.19
C GLU A 69 0.11 15.66 10.04
N LYS A 70 0.41 15.23 11.27
CA LYS A 70 1.35 15.89 12.19
C LYS A 70 2.76 15.31 12.07
N GLY A 71 2.98 14.31 11.23
CA GLY A 71 4.25 13.63 11.01
C GLY A 71 4.56 12.51 12.00
N ASN A 72 3.61 12.10 12.85
CA ASN A 72 3.81 10.95 13.74
C ASN A 72 3.70 9.66 12.92
N SER A 73 4.62 8.72 13.12
CA SER A 73 4.54 7.41 12.47
C SER A 73 3.31 6.64 12.95
N VAL A 74 2.51 6.12 12.02
CA VAL A 74 1.29 5.36 12.32
C VAL A 74 1.37 3.90 11.86
N ALA A 75 2.40 3.54 11.10
CA ALA A 75 2.67 2.16 10.77
C ALA A 75 4.19 1.90 10.73
N SER A 76 4.58 0.74 11.22
CA SER A 76 5.92 0.18 11.06
C SER A 76 5.81 -1.13 10.33
N MET A 77 6.82 -1.46 9.52
CA MET A 77 6.85 -2.75 8.84
C MET A 77 7.10 -3.86 9.87
N ALA A 78 6.24 -4.88 9.87
CA ALA A 78 6.47 -6.08 10.68
C ALA A 78 7.69 -6.82 10.16
N VAL A 79 8.60 -7.20 11.07
CA VAL A 79 9.83 -7.96 10.79
C VAL A 79 9.54 -9.46 10.87
#